data_AF-A0A367LTM6-F1
#
_entry.id   AF-A0A367LTM6-F1
#
_cell.length_a   1.000
_cell.length_b   1.000
_cell.length_c   1.000
_cell.angle_alpha   90.00
_cell.angle_beta   90.00
_cell.angle_gamma   90.00
#
_symmetry.space_group_name_H-M   'P 1'
#
loop_
_entity.id
_entity.type
_entity.pdbx_description
1 polymer ?
#
loop_
_entity_poly.entity_id
_entity_poly.type
_entity_poly.pdbx_seq_one_letter_code
_entity_poly.pdbx_strand_id
1 'polypeptide(L)' 'GRQDLAEVEAAEILVLQDFMPKPLDDHEIDALIERSIVDSGAQGPQDMGKAMNLLRPQVQGRVDMAQVSQRLKAR' A
#
# COMPACT_ATOMS: atom_id res chain seq x y z
N GLY A 1 -38.71 2.97 16.18
CA GLY A 1 -37.24 2.91 16.15
C GLY A 1 -36.82 2.96 14.72
N ARG A 2 -36.07 4.00 14.32
CA ARG A 2 -35.35 4.10 13.04
C ARG A 2 -33.84 4.17 13.26
N GLN A 3 -33.39 4.09 14.51
CA GLN A 3 -31.98 3.94 14.87
C GLN A 3 -31.49 2.51 14.64
N ASP A 4 -32.38 1.52 14.75
CA ASP A 4 -32.02 0.09 14.72
C ASP A 4 -31.53 -0.40 13.34
N LEU A 5 -31.82 0.31 12.25
CA LEU A 5 -31.38 -0.06 10.89
C LEU A 5 -30.01 0.50 10.54
N ALA A 6 -29.63 1.65 11.11
CA ALA A 6 -28.33 2.28 10.82
C ALA A 6 -27.17 1.54 11.49
N GLU A 7 -27.43 0.94 12.66
CA GLU A 7 -26.44 0.16 13.40
C GLU A 7 -26.15 -1.19 12.71
N VAL A 8 -27.15 -1.79 12.07
CA VAL A 8 -27.00 -3.04 11.32
C VAL A 8 -26.20 -2.81 10.03
N GLU A 9 -26.44 -1.73 9.30
CA GLU A 9 -25.64 -1.39 8.11
C GLU A 9 -24.18 -1.07 8.45
N ALA A 10 -23.91 -0.42 9.59
CA ALA A 10 -22.55 -0.14 10.04
C ALA A 10 -21.77 -1.41 10.44
N ALA A 11 -22.47 -2.41 10.99
CA ALA A 11 -21.87 -3.69 11.36
C ALA A 11 -21.49 -4.56 10.14
N GLU A 12 -22.24 -4.48 9.03
CA GLU A 12 -21.91 -5.22 7.80
C GLU A 12 -20.66 -4.67 7.08
N ILE A 13 -20.38 -3.36 7.19
CA ILE A 13 -19.17 -2.74 6.62
C ILE A 13 -17.89 -3.21 7.35
N LEU A 14 -17.99 -3.53 8.65
CA LEU A 14 -16.87 -4.00 9.47
C LEU A 14 -16.42 -5.41 9.08
N VAL A 15 -17.36 -6.28 8.70
CA VAL A 15 -17.05 -7.67 8.32
C VAL A 15 -16.22 -7.75 7.04
N LEU A 16 -16.33 -6.78 6.13
CA LEU A 16 -15.54 -6.76 4.89
C LEU A 16 -14.13 -6.17 5.05
N GLN A 17 -13.89 -5.32 6.05
CA GLN A 17 -12.56 -4.75 6.31
C GLN A 17 -11.61 -5.77 6.93
N ASP A 18 -12.12 -6.75 7.68
CA ASP A 18 -11.30 -7.83 8.28
C ASP A 18 -10.69 -8.79 7.25
N PHE A 19 -11.17 -8.77 6.00
CA PHE A 19 -10.61 -9.57 4.90
C PHE A 19 -9.61 -8.80 4.03
N MET A 20 -9.45 -7.48 4.24
CA MET A 20 -8.46 -6.69 3.52
C MET A 20 -7.16 -6.58 4.34
N PRO A 21 -5.98 -6.80 3.74
CA PRO A 21 -4.73 -6.57 4.43
C PRO A 21 -4.65 -5.10 4.88
N LYS A 22 -4.24 -4.87 6.14
CA LYS A 22 -4.16 -3.54 6.74
C LYS A 22 -3.46 -2.55 5.79
N PRO A 23 -4.05 -1.37 5.54
CA PRO A 23 -3.40 -0.31 4.79
C PRO A 23 -2.02 -0.03 5.37
N LEU A 24 -1.05 0.22 4.50
CA LEU A 24 0.27 0.65 4.93
C LEU A 24 0.23 2.13 5.30
N ASP A 25 0.92 2.50 6.38
CA ASP A 25 1.15 3.91 6.69
C ASP A 25 2.31 4.50 5.87
N ASP A 26 2.47 5.82 5.93
CA ASP A 26 3.49 6.53 5.15
C ASP A 26 4.92 6.09 5.49
N HIS A 27 5.19 5.73 6.75
CA HIS A 27 6.51 5.28 7.19
C HIS A 27 6.81 3.87 6.69
N GLU A 28 5.82 2.97 6.75
CA GLU A 28 5.93 1.61 6.21
C GLU A 28 6.15 1.63 4.70
N ILE A 29 5.42 2.50 3.97
CA ILE A 29 5.60 2.68 2.52
C ILE A 29 7.04 3.11 2.22
N ASP A 30 7.55 4.12 2.92
CA ASP A 30 8.87 4.67 2.69
C ASP A 30 9.97 3.65 3.02
N ALA A 31 9.83 2.89 4.10
CA ALA A 31 10.75 1.82 4.47
C ALA A 31 10.77 0.69 3.42
N LEU A 32 9.61 0.30 2.89
CA LEU A 32 9.52 -0.72 1.84
C LEU A 32 10.14 -0.23 0.52
N ILE A 33 9.98 1.05 0.19
CA ILE A 33 10.61 1.68 -0.98
C ILE A 33 12.14 1.62 -0.86
N GLU A 34 12.69 2.10 0.26
CA GLU A 34 14.15 2.10 0.48
C GLU A 34 14.73 0.68 0.41
N ARG A 35 14.06 -0.26 1.08
CA ARG A 35 14.45 -1.67 1.03
C ARG A 35 14.41 -2.22 -0.39
N SER A 36 13.38 -1.91 -1.17
CA SER A 36 13.26 -2.39 -2.55
C SER A 36 14.31 -1.78 -3.47
N ILE A 37 14.72 -0.53 -3.26
CA ILE A 37 15.84 0.10 -3.98
C ILE A 37 17.15 -0.63 -3.66
N VAL A 38 17.42 -0.87 -2.39
CA VAL A 38 18.63 -1.60 -1.93
C VAL A 38 18.65 -3.02 -2.48
N ASP A 39 17.55 -3.76 -2.32
CA ASP A 39 17.44 -5.17 -2.72
C ASP A 39 17.49 -5.34 -4.25
N SER A 40 17.00 -4.35 -5.01
CA SER A 40 17.12 -4.35 -6.48
C SER A 40 18.47 -3.87 -6.99
N GLY A 41 19.31 -3.29 -6.12
CA GLY A 41 20.57 -2.64 -6.50
C GLY A 41 20.36 -1.47 -7.47
N ALA A 42 19.20 -0.81 -7.42
CA ALA A 42 18.87 0.28 -8.32
C ALA A 42 19.74 1.51 -8.02
N GLN A 43 20.45 2.02 -9.02
CA GLN A 43 21.36 3.15 -8.88
C GLN A 43 20.90 4.39 -9.66
N GLY A 44 19.77 4.31 -10.36
CA GLY A 44 19.22 5.45 -11.09
C GLY A 44 17.85 5.19 -11.70
N PRO A 45 17.29 6.19 -12.40
CA PRO A 45 15.92 6.16 -12.92
C PRO A 45 15.62 4.96 -13.83
N GLN A 46 16.61 4.51 -14.58
CA GLN A 46 16.53 3.33 -15.45
C GLN A 46 16.31 2.01 -14.69
N ASP A 47 16.74 1.94 -13.42
CA ASP A 47 16.64 0.76 -12.58
C ASP A 47 15.43 0.80 -11.65
N MET A 48 14.71 1.93 -11.57
CA MET A 48 13.51 2.06 -10.73
C MET A 48 12.39 1.09 -11.12
N GLY A 49 12.36 0.64 -12.38
CA GLY A 49 11.48 -0.45 -12.80
C GLY A 49 11.77 -1.78 -12.09
N LYS A 50 13.05 -2.05 -11.76
CA LYS A 50 13.45 -3.25 -11.01
C LYS A 50 13.03 -3.15 -9.54
N ALA A 51 13.25 -2.00 -8.91
CA ALA A 51 12.77 -1.72 -7.56
C ALA A 51 11.25 -1.85 -7.46
N MET A 52 10.51 -1.30 -8.43
CA MET A 52 9.06 -1.41 -8.50
C MET A 52 8.58 -2.86 -8.62
N ASN A 53 9.27 -3.69 -9.40
CA ASN A 53 8.91 -5.11 -9.54
C ASN A 53 9.05 -5.89 -8.22
N LEU A 54 10.05 -5.57 -7.39
CA LEU A 54 10.21 -6.17 -6.07
C LEU A 54 9.21 -5.62 -5.05
N LEU A 55 8.90 -4.32 -5.15
CA LEU A 55 8.02 -3.64 -4.21
C LEU A 55 6.56 -4.05 -4.40
N ARG A 56 6.08 -4.15 -5.65
CA ARG A 56 4.67 -4.38 -6.00
C ARG A 56 3.96 -5.48 -5.20
N PRO A 57 4.49 -6.72 -5.05
CA PRO A 57 3.81 -7.76 -4.28
C PRO A 57 3.68 -7.45 -2.77
N GLN A 58 4.53 -6.55 -2.23
CA GLN A 58 4.53 -6.18 -0.81
C GLN A 58 3.49 -5.10 -0.49
N VAL A 59 3.14 -4.29 -1.49
CA VAL A 59 2.29 -3.11 -1.35
C VAL A 59 0.92 -3.23 -2.03
N GLN A 60 0.75 -4.19 -2.96
CA GLN A 60 -0.47 -4.36 -3.72
C GLN A 60 -1.69 -4.61 -2.81
N GLY A 61 -2.75 -3.83 -3.01
CA GLY A 61 -3.98 -3.92 -2.21
C GLY A 61 -3.88 -3.30 -0.82
N ARG A 62 -2.73 -2.72 -0.44
CA ARG A 62 -2.50 -2.08 0.87
C ARG A 62 -2.19 -0.59 0.78
N VAL A 63 -1.92 -0.08 -0.43
CA VAL A 63 -1.65 1.34 -0.72
C VAL A 63 -1.98 1.63 -2.18
N ASP A 64 -2.22 2.91 -2.48
CA ASP A 64 -2.34 3.40 -3.85
C ASP A 64 -1.00 3.28 -4.60
N MET A 65 -1.00 2.48 -5.66
CA MET A 65 0.20 2.25 -6.49
C MET A 65 0.71 3.54 -7.17
N ALA A 66 -0.16 4.52 -7.43
CA ALA A 66 0.25 5.80 -7.98
C ALA A 66 1.13 6.57 -6.99
N GLN A 67 0.75 6.57 -5.71
CA GLN A 67 1.53 7.21 -4.64
C GLN A 67 2.89 6.52 -4.47
N VAL A 68 2.91 5.18 -4.45
CA VAL A 68 4.16 4.40 -4.35
C VAL A 68 5.10 4.71 -5.51
N SER A 69 4.57 4.74 -6.75
CA SER A 69 5.36 5.07 -7.95
C SER A 69 5.93 6.47 -7.91
N GLN A 70 5.16 7.46 -7.45
CA GLN A 70 5.64 8.83 -7.29
C GLN A 70 6.74 8.92 -6.23
N ARG A 71 6.57 8.30 -5.07
CA ARG A 71 7.57 8.29 -3.99
C ARG A 71 8.85 7.58 -4.40
N LEU A 72 8.74 6.44 -5.09
CA LEU A 72 9.89 5.70 -5.61
C LEU A 72 10.72 6.54 -6.58
N LYS A 73 10.07 7.27 -7.49
CA LYS A 73 10.76 8.15 -8.46
C LYS A 73 11.35 9.41 -7.83
N ALA A 74 10.90 9.79 -6.64
CA ALA A 74 11.40 10.94 -5.91
C ALA A 74 12.65 10.63 -5.07
N ARG A 75 13.07 9.36 -5.00
CA ARG A 75 14.34 8.93 -4.44
C ARG A 75 15.45 9.07 -5.48
#